data_AF-A0A0D7QIA8-F1
#
_entry.id   AF-A0A0D7QIA8-F1
#
_cell.length_a   1.000
_cell.length_b   1.000
_cell.length_c   1.000
_cell.angle_alpha   90.00
_cell.angle_beta   90.00
_cell.angle_gamma   90.00
#
_symmetry.space_group_name_H-M   'P 1'
#
loop_
_entity.id
_entity.type
_entity.pdbx_description
1 polymer ?
#
loop_
_entity_poly.entity_id
_entity_poly.type
_entity_poly.pdbx_seq_one_letter_code
_entity_poly.pdbx_strand_id
1 'polypeptide(L)'
;MKIFAASVLALGLSLAAISASQAMPVAPLDQAQAGSDNTIRVAGGCGPGWHRGPYGGCRPMFNCPPGWHSGPFGRRCFRNW
;
A
#
# COMPACT_ATOMS: atom_id res chain seq x y z
N MET A 1 -10.46 24.54 55.06
CA MET A 1 -11.23 24.68 53.79
C MET A 1 -10.46 25.32 52.64
N LYS A 2 -9.56 26.29 52.86
CA LYS A 2 -8.85 27.01 51.78
C LYS A 2 -7.90 26.12 50.94
N ILE A 3 -7.30 25.10 51.57
CA ILE A 3 -6.34 24.19 50.91
C ILE A 3 -7.03 23.21 49.93
N PHE A 4 -8.28 22.81 50.22
CA PHE A 4 -9.04 21.91 49.35
C PHE A 4 -9.49 22.60 48.06
N ALA A 5 -9.89 23.88 48.12
CA ALA A 5 -10.28 24.65 46.95
C ALA A 5 -9.11 24.83 45.96
N ALA A 6 -7.89 25.04 46.47
CA ALA A 6 -6.69 25.18 45.65
C ALA A 6 -6.34 23.88 44.91
N SER A 7 -6.55 22.72 45.55
CA SER A 7 -6.25 21.41 44.95
C SER A 7 -7.24 21.06 43.83
N VAL A 8 -8.52 21.36 43.99
CA VAL A 8 -9.54 21.15 42.94
C VAL A 8 -9.27 22.04 41.72
N LEU A 9 -8.86 23.29 41.94
CA LEU A 9 -8.52 24.20 40.85
C LEU A 9 -7.29 23.73 40.07
N ALA A 10 -6.25 23.26 40.76
CA ALA A 10 -5.04 22.73 40.13
C ALA A 10 -5.33 21.47 39.30
N LEU A 11 -6.15 20.55 39.81
CA LEU A 11 -6.57 19.35 39.09
C LEU A 11 -7.47 19.69 37.89
N GLY A 12 -8.38 20.65 38.04
CA GLY A 12 -9.25 21.11 36.94
C GLY A 12 -8.47 21.77 35.81
N LEU A 13 -7.46 22.60 36.12
CA LEU A 13 -6.58 23.19 35.11
C LEU A 13 -5.72 22.15 34.41
N SER A 14 -5.24 21.14 35.14
CA SER A 14 -4.44 20.04 34.57
C SER A 14 -5.23 19.22 33.57
N LEU A 15 -6.51 18.98 33.85
CA LEU A 15 -7.41 18.22 32.97
C LEU A 15 -7.83 19.03 31.73
N ALA A 16 -8.02 20.35 31.88
CA ALA A 16 -8.30 21.26 30.77
C ALA A 16 -7.09 21.48 29.84
N ALA A 17 -5.87 21.23 30.34
CA ALA A 17 -4.62 21.32 29.59
C ALA A 17 -4.25 20.05 28.80
N ILE A 18 -5.09 19.00 28.84
CA ILE A 18 -4.98 17.84 27.93
C ILE A 18 -5.42 18.30 26.54
N SER A 19 -4.54 19.07 25.90
CA SER A 19 -4.70 19.56 24.55
C SER A 19 -4.79 18.37 23.62
N ALA A 20 -5.80 18.38 22.75
CA ALA A 20 -6.11 17.34 21.78
C ALA A 20 -4.82 16.79 21.16
N SER A 21 -4.53 15.52 21.43
CA SER A 21 -3.55 14.77 20.66
C SER A 21 -3.97 14.83 19.20
N GLN A 22 -3.26 15.63 18.41
CA GLN A 22 -3.44 15.72 16.96
C GLN A 22 -2.95 14.38 16.39
N ALA A 23 -3.80 13.35 16.49
CA ALA A 23 -3.65 12.12 15.73
C ALA A 23 -3.52 12.56 14.26
N MET A 24 -2.40 12.21 13.63
CA MET A 24 -2.05 12.69 12.30
C MET A 24 -3.28 12.68 11.39
N PRO A 25 -3.76 13.85 10.93
CA PRO A 25 -4.90 13.90 10.02
C PRO A 25 -4.53 13.03 8.82
N VAL A 26 -5.41 12.11 8.44
CA VAL A 26 -5.22 11.35 7.20
C VAL A 26 -5.25 12.36 6.07
N ALA A 27 -4.08 12.75 5.59
CA ALA A 27 -3.94 13.65 4.47
C ALA A 27 -4.60 12.97 3.26
N PRO A 28 -5.42 13.69 2.47
CA PRO A 28 -5.91 13.16 1.20
C PRO A 28 -4.71 12.71 0.37
N LEU A 29 -4.70 11.43 -0.05
CA LEU A 29 -3.72 10.98 -1.01
C LEU A 29 -3.94 11.77 -2.30
N ASP A 30 -3.01 12.67 -2.57
CA ASP A 30 -2.94 13.38 -3.83
C ASP A 30 -2.86 12.33 -4.96
N GLN A 31 -3.78 12.42 -5.91
CA GLN A 31 -3.87 11.44 -7.01
C GLN A 31 -2.61 11.46 -7.89
N ALA A 32 -1.86 12.58 -7.92
CA ALA A 32 -0.55 12.62 -8.58
C ALA A 32 0.49 11.82 -7.80
N GLN A 33 0.37 11.70 -6.47
CA GLN A 33 1.17 10.79 -5.65
C GLN A 33 0.82 9.31 -5.92
N ALA A 34 -0.44 8.98 -6.20
CA ALA A 34 -0.84 7.62 -6.60
C ALA A 34 -0.29 7.20 -7.98
N GLY A 35 0.02 8.17 -8.84
CA GLY A 35 0.73 7.99 -10.11
C GLY A 35 2.23 8.29 -10.04
N SER A 36 2.78 8.54 -8.86
CA SER A 36 4.16 8.99 -8.72
C SER A 36 5.18 7.94 -9.15
N ASP A 37 6.26 8.39 -9.80
CA ASP A 37 7.42 7.58 -10.22
C ASP A 37 8.07 6.79 -9.08
N ASN A 38 7.76 7.17 -7.83
CA ASN A 38 8.23 6.47 -6.64
C ASN A 38 7.48 5.14 -6.40
N THR A 39 6.51 4.78 -7.25
CA THR A 39 5.80 3.50 -7.21
C THR A 39 5.85 2.82 -8.57
N ILE A 40 6.39 1.60 -8.61
CA ILE A 40 6.35 0.77 -9.82
C ILE A 40 5.08 -0.08 -9.83
N ARG A 41 4.43 -0.17 -10.98
CA ARG A 41 3.30 -1.10 -11.17
C ARG A 41 3.84 -2.54 -11.17
N VAL A 42 3.38 -3.35 -10.20
CA VAL A 42 3.63 -4.80 -10.17
C VAL A 42 3.25 -5.40 -11.53
N ALA A 43 4.17 -6.15 -12.15
CA ALA A 43 3.96 -6.75 -13.47
C ALA A 43 3.56 -5.75 -14.58
N GLY A 44 3.99 -4.48 -14.49
CA GLY A 44 3.56 -3.44 -15.44
C GLY A 44 2.05 -3.15 -15.38
N GLY A 45 1.39 -3.52 -14.29
CA GLY A 45 -0.05 -3.36 -14.05
C GLY A 45 -0.88 -4.59 -14.40
N CYS A 46 -0.25 -5.70 -14.77
CA CYS A 46 -0.96 -6.94 -15.14
C CYS A 46 -1.28 -7.86 -13.95
N GLY A 47 -0.77 -7.55 -12.76
CA GLY A 47 -0.99 -8.33 -11.55
C GLY A 47 -0.09 -9.57 -11.41
N PRO A 48 -0.17 -10.29 -10.27
CA PRO A 48 0.70 -11.42 -9.97
C PRO A 48 0.59 -12.57 -10.99
N GLY A 49 1.73 -13.08 -11.49
CA GLY A 49 1.78 -14.17 -12.47
C GLY A 49 1.65 -13.73 -13.93
N TRP A 50 1.60 -12.43 -14.17
CA TRP A 50 1.51 -11.83 -15.51
C TRP A 50 2.64 -10.82 -15.72
N HIS A 51 2.83 -10.39 -16.96
CA HIS A 51 3.71 -9.29 -17.31
C HIS A 51 3.13 -8.52 -18.51
N ARG A 52 3.48 -7.24 -18.61
CA ARG A 52 3.12 -6.41 -19.77
C ARG A 52 4.02 -6.80 -20.94
N GLY A 53 3.41 -7.24 -22.06
CA GLY A 53 4.13 -7.55 -23.28
C GLY A 53 4.46 -6.30 -24.12
N PRO A 54 5.24 -6.45 -25.21
CA PRO A 54 5.65 -5.34 -26.09
C PRO A 54 4.49 -4.55 -26.69
N TYR A 55 3.36 -5.21 -26.96
CA TYR A 55 2.14 -4.61 -27.50
C TYR A 55 1.18 -4.08 -26.41
N GLY A 56 1.64 -3.91 -25.17
CA GLY A 56 0.84 -3.38 -24.06
C GLY A 56 -0.17 -4.36 -23.43
N GLY A 57 -0.41 -5.52 -24.05
CA GLY A 57 -1.28 -6.56 -23.50
C GLY A 57 -0.65 -7.33 -22.33
N CYS A 58 -1.48 -7.80 -21.40
CA CYS A 58 -1.05 -8.65 -20.30
C CYS A 58 -0.87 -10.10 -20.76
N ARG A 59 0.34 -10.63 -20.57
CA ARG A 59 0.68 -12.00 -20.91
C ARG A 59 1.15 -12.76 -19.67
N PRO A 60 0.93 -14.08 -19.61
CA PRO A 60 1.37 -14.86 -18.47
C PRO A 60 2.89 -14.84 -18.34
N MET A 61 3.39 -14.91 -17.12
CA MET A 61 4.82 -14.98 -16.90
C MET A 61 5.36 -16.32 -17.41
N PHE A 62 6.34 -16.27 -18.31
CA PHE A 62 6.99 -17.47 -18.82
C PHE A 62 8.04 -17.92 -17.80
N ASN A 63 7.83 -19.07 -17.16
CA ASN A 63 8.75 -19.57 -16.13
C ASN A 63 9.02 -21.07 -16.30
N CYS A 64 9.17 -21.50 -17.56
CA CYS A 64 9.35 -22.91 -17.90
C CYS A 64 10.83 -23.26 -18.11
N PRO A 65 11.25 -24.49 -17.77
CA PRO A 65 12.60 -24.96 -18.03
C PRO A 65 12.94 -24.97 -19.54
N PRO A 66 14.23 -24.97 -19.92
CA PRO A 66 14.63 -25.17 -21.31
C PRO A 66 13.95 -26.41 -21.93
N GLY A 67 13.39 -26.25 -23.13
CA GLY A 67 12.64 -27.32 -23.83
C GLY A 67 11.13 -27.34 -23.55
N TRP A 68 10.59 -26.35 -22.84
CA TRP A 68 9.16 -26.20 -22.56
C TRP A 68 8.67 -24.80 -22.93
N HIS A 69 7.40 -24.67 -23.30
CA HIS A 69 6.73 -23.38 -23.46
C HIS A 69 5.62 -23.25 -22.41
N SER A 70 5.38 -22.01 -21.98
CA SER A 70 4.26 -21.74 -21.08
C SER A 70 2.97 -21.77 -21.87
N GLY A 71 1.99 -22.54 -21.39
CA GLY A 71 0.70 -22.63 -22.04
C GLY A 71 -0.20 -21.43 -21.75
N PRO A 72 -1.48 -21.54 -22.11
CA PRO A 72 -2.47 -20.51 -21.83
C PRO A 72 -2.46 -20.15 -20.34
N PHE A 73 -2.36 -18.86 -20.04
CA PHE A 73 -2.30 -18.32 -18.67
C PHE A 73 -1.03 -18.64 -17.88
N GLY A 74 0.01 -19.23 -18.46
CA GLY A 74 1.31 -19.45 -17.80
C GLY A 74 1.28 -20.39 -16.60
N ARG A 75 0.15 -21.08 -16.41
CA ARG A 75 -0.10 -21.96 -15.26
C ARG A 75 0.54 -23.34 -15.41
N ARG A 76 0.85 -23.73 -16.64
CA ARG A 76 1.38 -25.05 -16.99
C ARG A 76 2.45 -24.91 -18.06
N CYS A 77 3.49 -25.71 -17.94
CA CYS A 77 4.49 -25.88 -18.97
C CYS A 77 4.08 -27.03 -19.89
N PHE A 78 4.20 -26.81 -21.19
CA PHE A 78 3.97 -27.81 -22.23
C PHE A 78 5.30 -28.09 -22.92
N ARG A 79 5.58 -29.36 -23.18
CA ARG A 79 6.85 -29.74 -23.80
C ARG A 79 6.89 -29.21 -25.24
N ASN A 80 8.06 -28.73 -25.66
CA ASN A 80 8.30 -28.38 -27.06
C ASN A 80 8.61 -29.69 -27.80
N TRP A 81 7.57 -30.50 -28.02
CA TRP A 81 7.59 -31.61 -28.98
C TRP A 81 7.21 -31.10 -30.36
#